data_AF-A0A8H6CF31-F1
#
_entry.id   AF-A0A8H6CF31-F1
#
_cell.length_a   1.000
_cell.length_b   1.000
_cell.length_c   1.000
_cell.angle_alpha   90.00
_cell.angle_beta   90.00
_cell.angle_gamma   90.00
#
_symmetry.space_group_name_H-M   'P 1'
#
loop_
_entity.id
_entity.type
_entity.pdbx_description
1 polymer ?
#
loop_
_entity_poly.entity_id
_entity_poly.type
_entity_poly.pdbx_seq_one_letter_code
_entity_poly.pdbx_strand_id
1 'polypeptide(L)'
;MNLSLKLQSPEDYKIFAAGFPYADKCPNGFLGPTAYSAIFLEHQGKLGMDLLDPCKSYHRHLAASALSTPSHDISKCHSVHIHTPNEAAIRLALNILNALPSQDVCDRLLDRYVVFEDLVTHKPTLTFAHKSLWDTYGPYLTAPKDPKKLSFVSEKMCRNAFCYLLWKRHGTLVSSVTALGLHRVVDDGIPDTFMITELHKRQFARVFVREKTVASLTGRPPLLGRRHSTCQLPLDLSDEQLMADEPELSNIKSKLDANGWNTSGELYASTWARALLLMSLVREEVLEISLSISDDCSELLPEYAYPEPKLSKTGQHCSQTMRRCEELYARMPEGIRFKAGKIPTSTHVLPRQIGLHLVYLHSLFLLERLSISRTYASGQRLVDLAIQILDDVLTL
;
A
#
# COMPACT_ATOMS: atom_id res chain seq x y z
N MET A 1 13.61 -0.01 -28.27
CA MET A 1 13.30 1.31 -27.66
C MET A 1 14.07 1.39 -26.35
N ASN A 2 15.20 2.11 -26.33
CA ASN A 2 16.12 2.18 -25.19
C ASN A 2 15.51 3.03 -24.06
N LEU A 3 14.90 2.40 -23.06
CA LEU A 3 14.52 3.04 -21.79
C LEU A 3 15.70 2.97 -20.81
N SER A 4 16.76 3.70 -21.13
CA SER A 4 17.77 4.05 -20.14
C SER A 4 17.13 4.97 -19.11
N LEU A 5 17.03 4.52 -17.86
CA LEU A 5 16.74 5.36 -16.69
C LEU A 5 17.92 6.32 -16.47
N LYS A 6 18.04 7.32 -17.33
CA LYS A 6 18.82 8.51 -17.01
C LYS A 6 18.05 9.20 -15.89
N LEU A 7 18.63 9.19 -14.69
CA LEU A 7 18.30 10.13 -13.62
C LEU A 7 18.26 11.52 -14.27
N GLN A 8 17.04 12.04 -14.46
CA GLN A 8 16.84 13.38 -15.01
C GLN A 8 17.49 14.39 -14.06
N SER A 9 18.07 15.43 -14.67
CA SER A 9 18.99 16.36 -14.04
C SER A 9 18.43 17.03 -12.77
N PRO A 10 19.27 17.53 -11.86
CA PRO A 10 18.85 18.20 -10.62
C PRO A 10 17.96 19.45 -10.81
N GLU A 11 17.77 19.92 -12.05
CA GLU A 11 17.05 21.18 -12.32
C GLU A 11 15.53 21.04 -12.32
N ASP A 12 14.98 19.83 -12.52
CA ASP A 12 13.52 19.59 -12.50
C ASP A 12 12.91 19.66 -11.08
N TYR A 13 13.74 19.85 -10.04
CA TYR A 13 13.34 19.96 -8.63
C TYR A 13 13.10 21.40 -8.15
N LYS A 14 13.23 22.42 -9.01
CA LYS A 14 13.23 23.84 -8.58
C LYS A 14 11.89 24.57 -8.56
N ILE A 15 10.77 23.89 -8.73
CA ILE A 15 9.46 24.56 -8.69
C ILE A 15 8.71 24.09 -7.44
N PHE A 16 8.13 25.06 -6.70
CA PHE A 16 7.45 24.99 -5.40
C PHE A 16 8.28 25.39 -4.17
N ALA A 17 8.58 26.69 -4.07
CA ALA A 17 9.04 27.35 -2.86
C ALA A 17 8.11 28.53 -2.53
N ALA A 18 7.05 28.26 -1.76
CA ALA A 18 6.30 29.23 -0.97
C ALA A 18 5.66 28.46 0.20
N GLY A 19 6.04 28.80 1.43
CA GLY A 19 5.64 28.07 2.64
C GLY A 19 4.14 28.21 2.93
N PHE A 20 3.49 27.09 3.28
CA PHE A 20 2.16 27.09 3.86
C PHE A 20 2.27 26.94 5.39
N PRO A 21 1.62 27.81 6.19
CA PRO A 21 1.70 27.80 7.66
C PRO A 21 1.07 26.57 8.35
N TYR A 22 0.52 25.62 7.59
CA TYR A 22 -0.09 24.39 8.12
C TYR A 22 0.92 23.22 8.34
N ALA A 23 2.14 23.32 7.80
CA ALA A 23 3.13 22.24 7.91
C ALA A 23 3.71 22.09 9.33
N ASP A 24 3.80 23.19 10.09
CA ASP A 24 4.46 23.22 11.41
C ASP A 24 3.60 22.66 12.56
N LYS A 25 2.28 22.55 12.37
CA LYS A 25 1.36 21.98 13.39
C LYS A 25 1.30 20.45 13.36
N CYS A 26 1.92 19.79 12.38
CA CYS A 26 1.91 18.33 12.26
C CYS A 26 3.36 17.82 12.15
N PRO A 27 4.09 17.68 13.28
CA PRO A 27 5.53 17.41 13.28
C PRO A 27 5.94 16.11 12.55
N ASN A 28 4.97 15.26 12.20
CA ASN A 28 5.18 13.97 11.55
C ASN A 28 4.69 13.90 10.09
N GLY A 29 4.17 15.01 9.54
CA GLY A 29 3.52 15.04 8.23
C GLY A 29 2.30 14.11 8.11
N PHE A 30 1.66 14.08 6.94
CA PHE A 30 0.40 13.37 6.68
C PHE A 30 0.58 11.83 6.68
N LEU A 31 0.87 11.24 7.83
CA LEU A 31 0.93 9.80 8.05
C LEU A 31 -0.25 9.44 8.96
N GLY A 32 -1.40 9.12 8.35
CA GLY A 32 -2.56 8.63 9.08
C GLY A 32 -2.27 7.33 9.85
N PRO A 33 -3.16 6.92 10.78
CA PRO A 33 -2.91 5.78 11.66
C PRO A 33 -2.74 4.46 10.89
N THR A 34 -3.14 4.36 9.64
CA THR A 34 -2.90 3.17 8.80
C THR A 34 -1.46 3.05 8.29
N ALA A 35 -0.65 4.10 8.38
CA ALA A 35 0.73 4.08 7.91
C ALA A 35 1.59 3.10 8.73
N TYR A 36 2.49 2.37 8.06
CA TYR A 36 3.38 1.39 8.70
C TYR A 36 4.28 2.04 9.76
N SER A 37 4.75 3.26 9.49
CA SER A 37 5.59 4.04 10.41
C SER A 37 4.86 4.43 11.70
N ALA A 38 3.52 4.54 11.70
CA ALA A 38 2.76 4.95 12.87
C ALA A 38 2.98 4.01 14.06
N ILE A 39 3.02 2.69 13.82
CA ILE A 39 3.22 1.68 14.87
C ILE A 39 4.59 1.82 15.53
N PHE A 40 5.64 2.04 14.73
CA PHE A 40 7.00 2.21 15.24
C PHE A 40 7.13 3.48 16.10
N LEU A 41 6.42 4.54 15.72
CA LEU A 41 6.39 5.78 16.48
C LEU A 41 5.60 5.62 17.79
N GLU A 42 4.43 4.96 17.75
CA GLU A 42 3.56 4.73 18.91
C GLU A 42 4.23 3.90 20.01
N HIS A 43 5.08 2.93 19.64
CA HIS A 43 5.65 1.95 20.56
C HIS A 43 7.16 2.08 20.79
N GLN A 44 7.75 3.19 20.34
CA GLN A 44 9.19 3.45 20.35
C GLN A 44 9.87 3.19 21.71
N GLY A 45 9.22 3.56 22.82
CA GLY A 45 9.76 3.38 24.18
C GLY A 45 9.44 2.04 24.87
N LYS A 46 8.61 1.17 24.27
CA LYS A 46 8.13 -0.07 24.91
C LYS A 46 8.74 -1.34 24.31
N LEU A 47 9.29 -1.28 23.10
CA LEU A 47 9.79 -2.44 22.37
C LEU A 47 11.16 -2.96 22.83
N GLY A 48 11.70 -2.52 23.98
CA GLY A 48 13.00 -3.00 24.51
C GLY A 48 14.18 -2.78 23.56
N MET A 49 14.00 -1.94 22.57
CA MET A 49 15.00 -1.56 21.59
C MET A 49 15.66 -0.27 22.07
N ASP A 50 16.78 -0.36 22.80
CA ASP A 50 17.69 0.78 23.03
C ASP A 50 18.19 1.40 21.70
N LEU A 51 17.93 0.72 20.59
CA LEU A 51 17.95 1.19 19.22
C LEU A 51 16.88 2.24 18.90
N LEU A 52 16.27 2.99 19.82
CA LEU A 52 15.16 3.89 19.51
C LEU A 52 15.06 5.13 20.45
N ASP A 53 16.12 5.61 21.10
CA ASP A 53 16.09 6.86 21.90
C ASP A 53 16.21 8.11 20.99
N PRO A 54 15.14 8.92 20.78
CA PRO A 54 15.19 10.14 19.97
C PRO A 54 15.62 11.38 20.80
N CYS A 55 15.84 11.26 22.11
CA CYS A 55 15.90 12.42 23.00
C CYS A 55 17.31 12.87 23.42
N LYS A 56 18.39 12.19 23.02
CA LYS A 56 19.75 12.61 23.42
C LYS A 56 20.42 13.66 22.52
N SER A 57 19.88 13.97 21.33
CA SER A 57 20.46 15.01 20.46
C SER A 57 19.61 16.29 20.33
N TYR A 58 18.31 16.25 20.64
CA TYR A 58 17.41 17.38 20.43
C TYR A 58 17.61 18.55 21.41
N HIS A 59 18.15 18.30 22.60
CA HIS A 59 18.33 19.36 23.61
C HIS A 59 19.59 20.23 23.46
N ARG A 60 20.51 19.93 22.53
CA ARG A 60 21.78 20.69 22.46
C ARG A 60 21.80 21.83 21.44
N HIS A 61 20.82 21.90 20.53
CA HIS A 61 20.80 22.95 19.49
C HIS A 61 19.73 24.04 19.68
N LEU A 62 18.74 23.85 20.54
CA LEU A 62 17.72 24.87 20.83
C LEU A 62 18.10 25.84 21.95
N ALA A 63 19.18 25.58 22.70
CA ALA A 63 19.62 26.47 23.80
C ALA A 63 20.56 27.61 23.36
N ALA A 64 20.94 27.69 22.07
CA ALA A 64 21.94 28.65 21.60
C ALA A 64 21.39 29.80 20.73
N SER A 65 20.09 29.83 20.43
CA SER A 65 19.52 30.80 19.47
C SER A 65 18.36 31.64 20.00
N ALA A 66 18.05 31.60 21.29
CA ALA A 66 17.14 32.56 21.90
C ALA A 66 17.95 33.73 22.46
N LEU A 67 18.25 34.73 21.62
CA LEU A 67 18.49 36.14 21.97
C LEU A 67 18.94 36.91 20.72
N SER A 68 18.01 37.40 19.91
CA SER A 68 18.10 38.71 19.21
C SER A 68 16.85 39.00 18.36
N THR A 69 16.51 40.27 18.34
CA THR A 69 15.34 40.96 17.78
C THR A 69 15.16 40.86 16.25
N PRO A 70 13.97 41.14 15.71
CA PRO A 70 13.61 40.80 14.34
C PRO A 70 14.17 41.81 13.32
N SER A 71 14.99 41.34 12.39
CA SER A 71 15.28 42.06 11.14
C SER A 71 14.75 41.23 9.97
N HIS A 72 13.86 41.83 9.19
CA HIS A 72 13.30 41.27 7.96
C HIS A 72 14.41 40.96 6.95
N ASP A 73 14.74 39.68 6.78
CA ASP A 73 15.56 39.20 5.68
C ASP A 73 14.82 38.07 4.96
N ILE A 74 14.26 38.40 3.80
CA ILE A 74 13.40 37.55 2.96
C ILE A 74 14.23 36.42 2.29
N SER A 75 15.55 36.41 2.47
CA SER A 75 16.45 35.38 1.94
C SER A 75 16.45 34.04 2.70
N LYS A 76 15.72 33.94 3.83
CA LYS A 76 15.58 32.70 4.64
C LYS A 76 14.22 32.00 4.48
N CYS A 77 13.56 32.11 3.34
CA CYS A 77 12.35 31.32 3.05
C CYS A 77 12.76 29.86 2.80
N HIS A 78 12.80 29.06 3.87
CA HIS A 78 13.20 27.66 3.82
C HIS A 78 12.15 26.81 3.09
N SER A 79 12.68 25.85 2.32
CA SER A 79 12.01 24.84 1.51
C SER A 79 10.70 24.29 2.08
N VAL A 80 9.71 24.05 1.21
CA VAL A 80 8.60 23.12 1.45
C VAL A 80 9.18 21.84 2.05
N HIS A 81 8.73 21.44 3.25
CA HIS A 81 9.13 20.18 3.88
C HIS A 81 8.65 19.00 3.01
N ILE A 82 9.42 18.67 1.97
CA ILE A 82 9.42 17.34 1.38
C ILE A 82 9.83 16.42 2.53
N HIS A 83 8.93 15.54 2.97
CA HIS A 83 9.14 14.60 4.08
C HIS A 83 10.59 14.10 4.11
N THR A 84 11.39 14.66 5.01
CA THR A 84 12.70 14.11 5.32
C THR A 84 12.45 12.81 6.06
N PRO A 85 13.03 11.68 5.65
CA PRO A 85 12.85 10.43 6.37
C PRO A 85 13.22 10.61 7.84
N ASN A 86 12.31 10.22 8.74
CA ASN A 86 12.61 10.21 10.17
C ASN A 86 13.80 9.26 10.41
N GLU A 87 14.70 9.62 11.33
CA GLU A 87 15.88 8.86 11.73
C GLU A 87 15.56 7.38 12.04
N ALA A 88 14.39 7.12 12.62
CA ALA A 88 13.90 5.75 12.84
C ALA A 88 13.74 4.94 11.54
N ALA A 89 13.23 5.55 10.47
CA ALA A 89 13.07 4.90 9.17
C ALA A 89 14.43 4.64 8.49
N ILE A 90 15.36 5.59 8.61
CA ILE A 90 16.74 5.44 8.11
C ILE A 90 17.45 4.28 8.83
N ARG A 91 17.29 4.18 10.15
CA ARG A 91 17.90 3.08 10.92
C ARG A 91 17.27 1.73 10.59
N LEU A 92 15.95 1.66 10.43
CA LEU A 92 15.29 0.43 9.99
C LEU A 92 15.80 0.00 8.62
N ALA A 93 15.87 0.93 7.65
CA ALA A 93 16.39 0.61 6.33
C ALA A 93 17.87 0.20 6.37
N LEU A 94 18.69 0.78 7.27
CA LEU A 94 20.05 0.32 7.50
C LEU A 94 20.08 -1.13 8.00
N ASN A 95 19.22 -1.51 8.95
CA ASN A 95 19.13 -2.88 9.45
C ASN A 95 18.73 -3.86 8.33
N ILE A 96 17.75 -3.49 7.50
CA ILE A 96 17.30 -4.28 6.35
C ILE A 96 18.45 -4.45 5.34
N LEU A 97 19.13 -3.37 4.98
CA LEU A 97 20.27 -3.41 4.07
C LEU A 97 21.43 -4.23 4.62
N ASN A 98 21.63 -4.20 5.94
CA ASN A 98 22.64 -5.02 6.60
C ASN A 98 22.29 -6.51 6.52
N ALA A 99 21.01 -6.86 6.66
CA ALA A 99 20.51 -8.23 6.52
C ALA A 99 20.37 -8.71 5.06
N LEU A 100 20.45 -7.81 4.07
CA LEU A 100 20.29 -8.15 2.65
C LEU A 100 21.29 -9.25 2.22
N PRO A 101 20.87 -10.35 1.57
CA PRO A 101 21.79 -11.37 1.07
C PRO A 101 22.76 -10.85 -0.02
N SER A 102 23.74 -11.66 -0.40
CA SER A 102 24.63 -11.33 -1.52
C SER A 102 23.84 -11.25 -2.84
N GLN A 103 24.40 -10.54 -3.83
CA GLN A 103 23.80 -10.42 -5.16
C GLN A 103 23.47 -11.80 -5.75
N ASP A 104 24.39 -12.75 -5.73
CA ASP A 104 24.16 -14.10 -6.26
C ASP A 104 23.00 -14.83 -5.56
N VAL A 105 22.80 -14.60 -4.25
CA VAL A 105 21.66 -15.17 -3.53
C VAL A 105 20.37 -14.50 -4.00
N CYS A 106 20.37 -13.17 -4.10
CA CYS A 106 19.23 -12.41 -4.61
C CYS A 106 18.86 -12.77 -6.05
N ASP A 107 19.84 -12.98 -6.93
CA ASP A 107 19.65 -13.47 -8.31
C ASP A 107 18.95 -14.84 -8.30
N ARG A 108 19.45 -15.80 -7.51
CA ARG A 108 18.82 -17.13 -7.39
C ARG A 108 17.40 -17.06 -6.82
N LEU A 109 17.15 -16.17 -5.86
CA LEU A 109 15.81 -15.94 -5.32
C LEU A 109 14.88 -15.34 -6.38
N LEU A 110 15.39 -14.42 -7.21
CA LEU A 110 14.64 -13.81 -8.30
C LEU A 110 14.38 -14.79 -9.46
N ASP A 111 15.27 -15.74 -9.71
CA ASP A 111 15.05 -16.81 -10.70
C ASP A 111 13.95 -17.76 -10.25
N ARG A 112 13.89 -18.05 -8.95
CA ARG A 112 12.80 -18.80 -8.30
C ARG A 112 11.54 -17.97 -8.10
N TYR A 113 11.60 -16.66 -8.35
CA TYR A 113 10.46 -15.78 -8.22
C TYR A 113 9.41 -16.15 -9.26
N VAL A 114 8.30 -16.65 -8.73
CA VAL A 114 7.10 -16.97 -9.48
C VAL A 114 6.42 -15.67 -9.90
N VAL A 115 6.06 -15.55 -11.18
CA VAL A 115 5.32 -14.40 -11.66
C VAL A 115 3.92 -14.39 -11.06
N PHE A 116 3.64 -13.37 -10.24
CA PHE A 116 2.29 -13.06 -9.77
C PHE A 116 1.78 -11.85 -10.55
N GLU A 117 1.26 -12.08 -11.75
CA GLU A 117 0.81 -10.99 -12.63
C GLU A 117 -0.24 -10.09 -11.99
N ASP A 118 -0.95 -10.58 -10.97
CA ASP A 118 -2.11 -9.91 -10.34
C ASP A 118 -1.78 -9.28 -8.98
N LEU A 119 -0.71 -9.72 -8.33
CA LEU A 119 -0.37 -9.35 -6.95
C LEU A 119 0.89 -8.49 -6.87
N VAL A 120 1.80 -8.64 -7.83
CA VAL A 120 3.11 -7.97 -7.81
C VAL A 120 3.43 -7.34 -9.15
N THR A 121 4.41 -6.45 -9.12
CA THR A 121 5.11 -5.91 -10.28
C THR A 121 5.51 -7.03 -11.25
N HIS A 122 5.22 -6.84 -12.55
CA HIS A 122 5.59 -7.80 -13.60
C HIS A 122 7.09 -8.16 -13.55
N LYS A 123 7.42 -9.43 -13.83
CA LYS A 123 8.79 -9.97 -13.70
C LYS A 123 9.85 -9.11 -14.39
N PRO A 124 9.68 -8.63 -15.64
CA PRO A 124 10.65 -7.73 -16.26
C PRO A 124 10.95 -6.47 -15.46
N THR A 125 9.96 -5.85 -14.81
CA THR A 125 10.22 -4.67 -13.98
C THR A 125 10.83 -5.02 -12.63
N LEU A 126 10.56 -6.19 -12.05
CA LEU A 126 11.30 -6.67 -10.89
C LEU A 126 12.76 -6.94 -11.23
N THR A 127 13.03 -7.63 -12.35
CA THR A 127 14.38 -7.86 -12.86
C THR A 127 15.10 -6.56 -13.17
N PHE A 128 14.41 -5.60 -13.78
CA PHE A 128 14.95 -4.27 -14.02
C PHE A 128 15.28 -3.56 -12.70
N ALA A 129 14.36 -3.56 -11.72
CA ALA A 129 14.58 -2.93 -10.42
C ALA A 129 15.72 -3.61 -9.63
N HIS A 130 15.79 -4.94 -9.68
CA HIS A 130 16.87 -5.74 -9.10
C HIS A 130 18.22 -5.36 -9.70
N LYS A 131 18.31 -5.37 -11.03
CA LYS A 131 19.53 -4.95 -11.74
C LYS A 131 19.91 -3.51 -11.41
N SER A 132 18.94 -2.59 -11.46
CA SER A 132 19.17 -1.18 -11.14
C SER A 132 19.65 -0.97 -9.70
N LEU A 133 19.15 -1.74 -8.74
CA LEU A 133 19.59 -1.73 -7.34
C LEU A 133 21.07 -2.08 -7.23
N TRP A 134 21.49 -3.20 -7.83
CA TRP A 134 22.88 -3.67 -7.76
C TRP A 134 23.84 -2.84 -8.62
N ASP A 135 23.42 -2.39 -9.80
CA ASP A 135 24.22 -1.49 -10.65
C ASP A 135 24.50 -0.15 -9.93
N THR A 136 23.53 0.36 -9.16
CA THR A 136 23.65 1.66 -8.48
C THR A 136 24.32 1.54 -7.11
N TYR A 137 23.95 0.52 -6.33
CA TYR A 137 24.34 0.42 -4.92
C TYR A 137 25.22 -0.80 -4.60
N GLY A 138 25.52 -1.67 -5.56
CA GLY A 138 26.34 -2.87 -5.37
C GLY A 138 27.65 -2.63 -4.63
N PRO A 139 28.45 -1.60 -4.96
CA PRO A 139 29.69 -1.28 -4.24
C PRO A 139 29.52 -1.01 -2.73
N TYR A 140 28.31 -0.68 -2.29
CA TYR A 140 27.96 -0.44 -0.88
C TYR A 140 27.30 -1.66 -0.21
N LEU A 141 26.72 -2.57 -0.99
CA LEU A 141 25.95 -3.72 -0.51
C LEU A 141 26.76 -5.02 -0.46
N THR A 142 27.89 -5.09 -1.17
CA THR A 142 28.79 -6.25 -1.15
C THR A 142 29.51 -6.36 0.20
N ALA A 143 29.67 -7.60 0.69
CA ALA A 143 30.38 -7.85 1.94
C ALA A 143 31.90 -7.57 1.80
N PRO A 144 32.57 -7.07 2.87
CA PRO A 144 32.00 -6.66 4.16
C PRO A 144 31.27 -5.32 4.07
N LYS A 145 30.07 -5.25 4.64
CA LYS A 145 29.24 -4.04 4.61
C LYS A 145 29.72 -3.02 5.64
N ASP A 146 30.01 -1.81 5.19
CA ASP A 146 30.39 -0.69 6.07
C ASP A 146 29.13 0.08 6.51
N PRO A 147 28.82 0.15 7.81
CA PRO A 147 27.64 0.85 8.33
C PRO A 147 27.55 2.32 7.90
N LYS A 148 28.68 3.03 7.76
CA LYS A 148 28.69 4.44 7.34
C LYS A 148 28.25 4.58 5.89
N LYS A 149 28.72 3.67 5.03
CA LYS A 149 28.33 3.58 3.62
C LYS A 149 26.88 3.14 3.45
N LEU A 150 26.41 2.18 4.25
CA LEU A 150 25.01 1.75 4.25
C LEU A 150 24.06 2.86 4.71
N SER A 151 24.50 3.72 5.64
CA SER A 151 23.70 4.88 6.08
C SER A 151 23.39 5.81 4.91
N PHE A 152 24.34 6.03 3.99
CA PHE A 152 24.11 6.81 2.78
C PHE A 152 23.06 6.17 1.87
N VAL A 153 23.15 4.85 1.64
CA VAL A 153 22.18 4.11 0.81
C VAL A 153 20.79 4.16 1.45
N SER A 154 20.72 3.91 2.75
CA SER A 154 19.50 3.99 3.54
C SER A 154 18.82 5.35 3.41
N GLU A 155 19.57 6.44 3.64
CA GLU A 155 19.02 7.79 3.53
C GLU A 155 18.47 8.07 2.12
N LYS A 156 19.21 7.68 1.07
CA LYS A 156 18.76 7.83 -0.32
C LYS A 156 17.50 7.03 -0.61
N MET A 157 17.43 5.77 -0.19
CA MET A 157 16.26 4.93 -0.39
C MET A 157 15.03 5.47 0.33
N CYS A 158 15.18 5.89 1.59
CA CYS A 158 14.08 6.47 2.33
C CYS A 158 13.60 7.78 1.70
N ARG A 159 14.52 8.68 1.28
CA ARG A 159 14.14 9.92 0.57
C ARG A 159 13.36 9.62 -0.71
N ASN A 160 13.75 8.59 -1.45
CA ASN A 160 13.06 8.16 -2.67
C ASN A 160 11.69 7.52 -2.39
N ALA A 161 11.55 6.77 -1.30
CA ALA A 161 10.27 6.16 -0.90
C ALA A 161 9.17 7.18 -0.58
N PHE A 162 9.57 8.39 -0.14
CA PHE A 162 8.66 9.50 0.14
C PHE A 162 8.75 10.64 -0.89
N CYS A 163 9.44 10.44 -2.01
CA CYS A 163 9.65 11.52 -2.96
C CYS A 163 8.35 11.93 -3.65
N TYR A 164 8.20 13.24 -3.87
CA TYR A 164 7.08 13.84 -4.60
C TYR A 164 6.85 13.16 -5.96
N LEU A 165 7.91 12.71 -6.64
CA LEU A 165 7.81 12.11 -7.96
C LEU A 165 7.02 10.79 -7.94
N LEU A 166 7.15 9.97 -6.90
CA LEU A 166 6.35 8.75 -6.74
C LEU A 166 4.86 9.11 -6.67
N TRP A 167 4.51 10.12 -5.88
CA TRP A 167 3.13 10.59 -5.73
C TRP A 167 2.59 11.23 -6.99
N LYS A 168 3.40 12.05 -7.67
CA LYS A 168 3.03 12.63 -8.95
C LYS A 168 2.71 11.53 -9.97
N ARG A 169 3.57 10.52 -10.11
CA ARG A 169 3.35 9.38 -11.02
C ARG A 169 2.12 8.56 -10.65
N HIS A 170 1.91 8.32 -9.35
CA HIS A 170 0.73 7.63 -8.86
C HIS A 170 -0.56 8.42 -9.16
N GLY A 171 -0.56 9.72 -8.91
CA GLY A 171 -1.65 10.62 -9.26
C GLY A 171 -1.92 10.63 -10.77
N THR A 172 -0.88 10.70 -11.61
CA THR A 172 -1.03 10.59 -13.07
C THR A 172 -1.69 9.28 -13.48
N LEU A 173 -1.30 8.14 -12.89
CA LEU A 173 -1.93 6.85 -13.17
C LEU A 173 -3.43 6.87 -12.86
N VAL A 174 -3.81 7.39 -11.69
CA VAL A 174 -5.22 7.51 -11.28
C VAL A 174 -5.98 8.44 -12.23
N SER A 175 -5.41 9.61 -12.56
CA SER A 175 -6.01 10.56 -13.50
C SER A 175 -6.17 9.99 -14.92
N SER A 176 -5.22 9.19 -15.40
CA SER A 176 -5.34 8.54 -16.71
C SER A 176 -6.49 7.53 -16.73
N VAL A 177 -6.63 6.73 -15.67
CA VAL A 177 -7.70 5.72 -15.55
C VAL A 177 -9.08 6.36 -15.45
N THR A 178 -9.19 7.51 -14.78
CA THR A 178 -10.44 8.27 -14.75
C THR A 178 -10.74 8.97 -16.07
N ALA A 179 -9.73 9.59 -16.71
CA ALA A 179 -9.88 10.23 -18.01
C ALA A 179 -10.28 9.25 -19.12
N LEU A 180 -9.77 8.02 -19.08
CA LEU A 180 -10.16 6.93 -19.99
C LEU A 180 -11.54 6.32 -19.66
N GLY A 181 -12.21 6.77 -18.59
CA GLY A 181 -13.52 6.26 -18.21
C GLY A 181 -13.51 4.85 -17.58
N LEU A 182 -12.33 4.27 -17.31
CA LEU A 182 -12.22 2.89 -16.83
C LEU A 182 -12.94 2.65 -15.50
N HIS A 183 -13.01 3.68 -14.65
CA HIS A 183 -13.76 3.67 -13.39
C HIS A 183 -15.28 3.52 -13.53
N ARG A 184 -15.82 3.58 -14.75
CA ARG A 184 -17.26 3.49 -15.03
C ARG A 184 -17.64 2.29 -15.92
N VAL A 185 -16.70 1.39 -16.17
CA VAL A 185 -16.89 0.28 -17.13
C VAL A 185 -17.90 -0.73 -16.59
N VAL A 186 -19.02 -0.83 -17.28
CA VAL A 186 -20.09 -1.80 -17.04
C VAL A 186 -20.25 -2.65 -18.30
N ASP A 187 -20.76 -3.88 -18.13
CA ASP A 187 -21.19 -4.67 -19.28
C ASP A 187 -22.38 -3.97 -19.98
N ASP A 188 -22.21 -3.66 -21.27
CA ASP A 188 -23.22 -3.05 -22.12
C ASP A 188 -24.07 -4.12 -22.86
N GLY A 189 -23.74 -5.40 -22.69
CA GLY A 189 -24.39 -6.52 -23.35
C GLY A 189 -24.07 -6.63 -24.84
N ILE A 190 -23.13 -5.83 -25.36
CA ILE A 190 -22.72 -5.85 -26.75
C ILE A 190 -21.62 -6.92 -26.91
N PRO A 191 -21.85 -8.00 -27.67
CA PRO A 191 -20.88 -9.10 -27.75
C PRO A 191 -19.51 -8.66 -28.29
N ASP A 192 -19.49 -7.82 -29.33
CA ASP A 192 -18.27 -7.31 -29.98
C ASP A 192 -17.33 -6.52 -29.04
N THR A 193 -17.85 -5.96 -27.94
CA THR A 193 -17.06 -5.18 -26.97
C THR A 193 -16.64 -6.00 -25.76
N PHE A 194 -17.16 -7.23 -25.60
CA PHE A 194 -17.02 -8.04 -24.39
C PHE A 194 -15.57 -8.19 -23.91
N MET A 195 -14.68 -8.61 -24.82
CA MET A 195 -13.25 -8.81 -24.50
C MET A 195 -12.62 -7.52 -23.98
N ILE A 196 -12.84 -6.40 -24.68
CA ILE A 196 -12.28 -5.10 -24.31
C ILE A 196 -12.88 -4.60 -23.00
N THR A 197 -14.18 -4.78 -22.79
CA THR A 197 -14.88 -4.46 -21.54
C THR A 197 -14.29 -5.23 -20.36
N GLU A 198 -14.04 -6.54 -20.50
CA GLU A 198 -13.42 -7.34 -19.45
C GLU A 198 -11.95 -6.96 -19.19
N LEU A 199 -11.17 -6.66 -20.22
CA LEU A 199 -9.80 -6.15 -20.07
C LEU A 199 -9.78 -4.80 -19.34
N HIS A 200 -10.73 -3.91 -19.63
CA HIS A 200 -10.87 -2.64 -18.92
C HIS A 200 -11.25 -2.82 -17.45
N LYS A 201 -12.17 -3.75 -17.12
CA LYS A 201 -12.50 -4.09 -15.73
C LYS A 201 -11.28 -4.60 -14.97
N ARG A 202 -10.48 -5.50 -15.59
CA ARG A 202 -9.23 -6.01 -15.01
C ARG A 202 -8.20 -4.90 -14.79
N GLN A 203 -8.03 -3.99 -15.75
CA GLN A 203 -7.10 -2.88 -15.62
C GLN A 203 -7.51 -1.91 -14.51
N PHE A 204 -8.80 -1.58 -14.42
CA PHE A 204 -9.35 -0.79 -13.32
C PHE A 204 -9.09 -1.47 -11.98
N ALA A 205 -9.38 -2.76 -11.86
CA ALA A 205 -9.17 -3.53 -10.64
C ALA A 205 -7.71 -3.42 -10.15
N ARG A 206 -6.74 -3.61 -11.04
CA ARG A 206 -5.30 -3.50 -10.71
C ARG A 206 -4.92 -2.12 -10.20
N VAL A 207 -5.38 -1.06 -10.86
CA VAL A 207 -5.11 0.33 -10.44
C VAL A 207 -5.75 0.63 -9.10
N PHE A 208 -7.01 0.22 -8.92
CA PHE A 208 -7.75 0.40 -7.69
C PHE A 208 -7.04 -0.29 -6.52
N VAL A 209 -6.66 -1.56 -6.66
CA VAL A 209 -5.89 -2.30 -5.63
C VAL A 209 -4.58 -1.59 -5.30
N ARG A 210 -3.83 -1.16 -6.31
CA ARG A 210 -2.54 -0.50 -6.12
C ARG A 210 -2.68 0.84 -5.39
N GLU A 211 -3.70 1.61 -5.74
CA GLU A 211 -4.04 2.87 -5.10
C GLU A 211 -4.34 2.68 -3.61
N LYS A 212 -5.16 1.68 -3.24
CA LYS A 212 -5.49 1.43 -1.83
C LYS A 212 -4.29 0.93 -1.05
N THR A 213 -3.45 0.14 -1.70
CA THR A 213 -2.18 -0.31 -1.12
C THR A 213 -1.28 0.88 -0.80
N VAL A 214 -1.11 1.80 -1.75
CA VAL A 214 -0.31 3.03 -1.57
C VAL A 214 -0.90 3.95 -0.51
N ALA A 215 -2.21 4.21 -0.55
CA ALA A 215 -2.91 5.04 0.42
C ALA A 215 -2.78 4.46 1.84
N SER A 216 -2.92 3.15 2.00
CA SER A 216 -2.70 2.46 3.28
C SER A 216 -1.27 2.59 3.80
N LEU A 217 -0.28 2.31 2.94
CA LEU A 217 1.14 2.36 3.31
C LEU A 217 1.56 3.74 3.81
N THR A 218 0.95 4.78 3.24
CA THR A 218 1.32 6.17 3.49
C THR A 218 0.36 6.93 4.39
N GLY A 219 -0.75 6.30 4.80
CA GLY A 219 -1.80 6.96 5.57
C GLY A 219 -2.39 8.19 4.88
N ARG A 220 -2.42 8.19 3.54
CA ARG A 220 -2.98 9.28 2.73
C ARG A 220 -4.43 8.99 2.33
N PRO A 221 -5.24 10.02 2.04
CA PRO A 221 -6.59 9.81 1.54
C PRO A 221 -6.54 9.14 0.17
N PRO A 222 -7.45 8.18 -0.10
CA PRO A 222 -7.54 7.57 -1.41
C PRO A 222 -7.79 8.61 -2.52
N LEU A 223 -7.08 8.50 -3.63
CA LEU A 223 -7.28 9.33 -4.83
C LEU A 223 -8.44 8.83 -5.69
N LEU A 224 -8.85 7.57 -5.52
CA LEU A 224 -9.90 6.93 -6.30
C LEU A 224 -10.91 6.29 -5.34
N GLY A 225 -12.07 6.88 -5.15
CA GLY A 225 -13.10 6.34 -4.24
C GLY A 225 -14.05 5.35 -4.92
N ARG A 226 -14.50 4.32 -4.19
CA ARG A 226 -15.57 3.41 -4.64
C ARG A 226 -16.88 4.15 -4.91
N ARG A 227 -17.19 5.19 -4.13
CA ARG A 227 -18.45 5.96 -4.26
C ARG A 227 -18.58 6.70 -5.59
N HIS A 228 -17.45 6.90 -6.28
CA HIS A 228 -17.38 7.56 -7.59
C HIS A 228 -16.99 6.59 -8.71
N SER A 229 -16.96 5.29 -8.43
CA SER A 229 -16.60 4.25 -9.40
C SER A 229 -17.78 3.29 -9.58
N THR A 230 -18.23 3.10 -10.81
CA THR A 230 -19.30 2.14 -11.16
C THR A 230 -18.77 0.92 -11.89
N CYS A 231 -17.45 0.77 -12.00
CA CYS A 231 -16.83 -0.36 -12.67
C CYS A 231 -17.22 -1.69 -12.01
N GLN A 232 -17.73 -2.61 -12.82
CA GLN A 232 -18.08 -3.96 -12.35
C GLN A 232 -16.83 -4.80 -12.09
N LEU A 233 -16.97 -5.78 -11.19
CA LEU A 233 -15.91 -6.76 -10.95
C LEU A 233 -15.63 -7.58 -12.23
N PRO A 234 -14.36 -7.83 -12.60
CA PRO A 234 -13.99 -8.60 -13.79
C PRO A 234 -14.43 -10.06 -13.65
N LEU A 235 -14.99 -10.64 -14.72
CA LEU A 235 -15.39 -12.05 -14.73
C LEU A 235 -14.17 -12.96 -14.56
N ASP A 236 -14.40 -14.07 -13.86
CA ASP A 236 -13.38 -15.05 -13.54
C ASP A 236 -13.13 -16.01 -14.70
N LEU A 237 -12.40 -15.51 -15.70
CA LEU A 237 -12.11 -16.16 -16.96
C LEU A 237 -10.60 -16.16 -17.24
N SER A 238 -10.08 -17.17 -17.94
CA SER A 238 -8.73 -17.11 -18.53
C SER A 238 -8.66 -16.09 -19.67
N ASP A 239 -7.44 -15.75 -20.11
CA ASP A 239 -7.23 -14.87 -21.26
C ASP A 239 -7.67 -15.56 -22.56
N GLU A 240 -7.47 -16.88 -22.65
CA GLU A 240 -7.92 -17.71 -23.76
C GLU A 240 -9.46 -17.72 -23.86
N GLN A 241 -10.15 -17.86 -22.72
CA GLN A 241 -11.62 -17.80 -22.68
C GLN A 241 -12.19 -16.44 -23.05
N LEU A 242 -11.43 -15.35 -22.84
CA LEU A 242 -11.83 -14.01 -23.30
C LEU A 242 -11.78 -13.89 -24.83
N MET A 243 -10.94 -14.68 -25.49
CA MET A 243 -10.73 -14.68 -26.94
C MET A 243 -11.57 -15.73 -27.67
N ALA A 244 -12.42 -16.46 -26.94
CA ALA A 244 -13.32 -17.47 -27.50
C ALA A 244 -14.35 -16.85 -28.45
N ASP A 245 -14.87 -17.65 -29.39
CA ASP A 245 -15.96 -17.24 -30.27
C ASP A 245 -17.31 -17.19 -29.54
N GLU A 246 -18.32 -16.55 -30.12
CA GLU A 246 -19.62 -16.32 -29.46
C GLU A 246 -20.31 -17.60 -28.92
N PRO A 247 -20.36 -18.72 -29.67
CA PRO A 247 -20.93 -19.96 -29.16
C PRO A 247 -20.18 -20.52 -27.94
N GLU A 248 -18.85 -20.53 -28.00
CA GLU A 248 -18.02 -21.01 -26.89
C GLU A 248 -18.12 -20.06 -25.70
N LEU A 249 -18.11 -18.74 -25.93
CA LEU A 249 -18.24 -17.72 -24.90
C LEU A 249 -19.57 -17.83 -24.15
N SER A 250 -20.67 -18.09 -24.84
CA SER A 250 -21.97 -18.32 -24.21
C SER A 250 -21.95 -19.53 -23.25
N ASN A 251 -21.27 -20.61 -23.65
CA ASN A 251 -21.06 -21.79 -22.82
C ASN A 251 -20.08 -21.55 -21.66
N ILE A 252 -19.08 -20.69 -21.84
CA ILE A 252 -18.18 -20.26 -20.78
C ILE A 252 -18.95 -19.44 -19.73
N LYS A 253 -19.76 -18.47 -20.17
CA LYS A 253 -20.57 -17.60 -19.30
C LYS A 253 -21.60 -18.41 -18.49
N SER A 254 -22.16 -19.49 -19.05
CA SER A 254 -23.11 -20.35 -18.32
C SER A 254 -22.48 -21.16 -17.19
N LYS A 255 -21.15 -21.29 -17.18
CA LYS A 255 -20.36 -21.95 -16.12
C LYS A 255 -19.88 -20.97 -15.04
N LEU A 256 -20.30 -19.71 -15.09
CA LEU A 256 -20.07 -18.75 -14.02
C LEU A 256 -21.20 -18.83 -12.99
N ASP A 257 -20.87 -18.60 -11.73
CA ASP A 257 -21.88 -18.43 -10.68
C ASP A 257 -22.58 -17.07 -10.77
N ALA A 258 -23.59 -16.84 -9.93
CA ALA A 258 -24.33 -15.58 -9.89
C ALA A 258 -23.44 -14.35 -9.53
N ASN A 259 -22.25 -14.59 -8.98
CA ASN A 259 -21.26 -13.58 -8.65
C ASN A 259 -20.12 -13.55 -9.68
N GLY A 260 -20.23 -14.18 -10.86
CA GLY A 260 -19.21 -14.16 -11.91
C GLY A 260 -17.93 -14.92 -11.61
N TRP A 261 -17.91 -15.82 -10.62
CA TRP A 261 -16.81 -16.77 -10.37
C TRP A 261 -16.94 -17.99 -11.26
N ASN A 262 -15.82 -18.58 -11.68
CA ASN A 262 -15.87 -19.86 -12.38
C ASN A 262 -16.26 -20.99 -11.44
N THR A 263 -17.09 -21.91 -11.93
CA THR A 263 -17.54 -23.07 -11.14
C THR A 263 -16.65 -24.31 -11.29
N SER A 264 -15.68 -24.29 -12.22
CA SER A 264 -14.72 -25.39 -12.41
C SER A 264 -13.63 -25.44 -11.33
N GLY A 265 -13.47 -24.38 -10.54
CA GLY A 265 -12.41 -24.29 -9.52
C GLY A 265 -11.03 -23.98 -10.10
N GLU A 266 -10.98 -23.60 -11.37
CA GLU A 266 -9.76 -23.19 -12.06
C GLU A 266 -9.28 -21.84 -11.53
N LEU A 267 -7.97 -21.61 -11.54
CA LEU A 267 -7.36 -20.42 -10.96
C LEU A 267 -6.69 -19.59 -12.06
N TYR A 268 -7.34 -18.49 -12.44
CA TYR A 268 -6.88 -17.56 -13.46
C TYR A 268 -6.32 -16.29 -12.83
N ALA A 269 -5.66 -15.47 -13.66
CA ALA A 269 -5.21 -14.14 -13.27
C ALA A 269 -6.36 -13.26 -12.76
N SER A 270 -7.49 -13.32 -13.47
CA SER A 270 -8.74 -12.65 -13.14
C SER A 270 -9.33 -13.10 -11.79
N THR A 271 -9.19 -14.37 -11.40
CA THR A 271 -9.62 -14.90 -10.09
C THR A 271 -9.01 -14.08 -8.95
N TRP A 272 -7.69 -13.86 -9.03
CA TRP A 272 -6.94 -13.12 -8.00
C TRP A 272 -7.20 -11.62 -8.08
N ALA A 273 -7.25 -11.05 -9.29
CA ALA A 273 -7.59 -9.63 -9.47
C ALA A 273 -8.98 -9.30 -8.88
N ARG A 274 -9.96 -10.19 -9.09
CA ARG A 274 -11.32 -10.07 -8.53
C ARG A 274 -11.31 -10.14 -7.00
N ALA A 275 -10.59 -11.11 -6.42
CA ALA A 275 -10.47 -11.27 -4.97
C ALA A 275 -9.79 -10.06 -4.30
N LEU A 276 -8.69 -9.57 -4.88
CA LEU A 276 -7.94 -8.42 -4.36
C LEU A 276 -8.74 -7.12 -4.48
N LEU A 277 -9.51 -6.94 -5.55
CA LEU A 277 -10.40 -5.79 -5.69
C LEU A 277 -11.45 -5.78 -4.58
N LEU A 278 -12.08 -6.92 -4.31
CA LEU A 278 -13.03 -7.07 -3.20
C LEU A 278 -12.39 -6.73 -1.85
N MET A 279 -11.19 -7.24 -1.57
CA MET A 279 -10.46 -6.90 -0.35
C MET A 279 -10.05 -5.42 -0.29
N SER A 280 -9.79 -4.80 -1.44
CA SER A 280 -9.44 -3.38 -1.52
C SER A 280 -10.63 -2.46 -1.23
N LEU A 281 -11.86 -2.90 -1.50
CA LEU A 281 -13.06 -2.18 -1.06
C LEU A 281 -13.13 -2.13 0.47
N VAL A 282 -12.87 -3.25 1.14
CA VAL A 282 -12.75 -3.27 2.61
C VAL A 282 -11.63 -2.36 3.07
N ARG A 283 -10.47 -2.38 2.39
CA ARG A 283 -9.34 -1.51 2.73
C ARG A 283 -9.67 -0.02 2.60
N GLU A 284 -10.44 0.36 1.59
CA GLU A 284 -10.91 1.74 1.45
C GLU A 284 -11.76 2.15 2.66
N GLU A 285 -12.62 1.26 3.15
CA GLU A 285 -13.43 1.53 4.35
C GLU A 285 -12.58 1.64 5.62
N VAL A 286 -11.52 0.83 5.74
CA VAL A 286 -10.49 1.03 6.79
C VAL A 286 -9.89 2.43 6.68
N LEU A 287 -9.56 2.88 5.47
CA LEU A 287 -9.00 4.21 5.24
C LEU A 287 -9.99 5.31 5.60
N GLU A 288 -11.25 5.19 5.20
CA GLU A 288 -12.33 6.12 5.57
C GLU A 288 -12.45 6.27 7.08
N ILE A 289 -12.47 5.16 7.83
CA ILE A 289 -12.53 5.18 9.30
C ILE A 289 -11.27 5.80 9.91
N SER A 290 -10.11 5.48 9.34
CA SER A 290 -8.82 5.90 9.89
C SER A 290 -8.51 7.37 9.66
N LEU A 291 -9.03 7.94 8.56
CA LEU A 291 -8.77 9.31 8.11
C LEU A 291 -9.94 10.24 8.36
N SER A 292 -11.12 9.72 8.76
CA SER A 292 -12.20 10.57 9.23
C SER A 292 -11.71 11.47 10.36
N ILE A 293 -12.07 12.75 10.27
CA ILE A 293 -11.60 13.84 11.14
C ILE A 293 -11.81 13.39 12.60
N SER A 294 -10.71 13.38 13.37
CA SER A 294 -10.75 13.13 14.81
C SER A 294 -11.38 14.31 15.55
N ASP A 295 -12.05 14.00 16.65
CA ASP A 295 -12.72 14.95 17.56
C ASP A 295 -11.83 16.13 18.05
N ASP A 296 -10.50 16.04 17.88
CA ASP A 296 -9.52 17.04 18.33
C ASP A 296 -9.31 18.23 17.37
N CYS A 297 -9.93 18.25 16.18
CA CYS A 297 -9.83 19.39 15.25
C CYS A 297 -10.81 20.50 15.64
N SER A 298 -10.49 21.24 16.71
CA SER A 298 -11.26 22.39 17.22
C SER A 298 -11.26 23.65 16.33
N GLU A 299 -10.65 23.60 15.14
CA GLU A 299 -10.48 24.73 14.21
C GLU A 299 -11.24 24.53 12.88
N LEU A 300 -12.29 23.69 12.83
CA LEU A 300 -13.15 23.65 11.65
C LEU A 300 -13.97 24.94 11.53
N LEU A 301 -14.10 25.45 10.30
CA LEU A 301 -15.06 26.50 9.99
C LEU A 301 -16.46 26.04 10.44
N PRO A 302 -17.22 26.82 11.23
CA PRO A 302 -18.50 26.40 11.81
C PRO A 302 -19.52 25.87 10.79
N GLU A 303 -19.46 26.35 9.55
CA GLU A 303 -20.31 25.94 8.43
C GLU A 303 -20.00 24.51 7.91
N TYR A 304 -18.77 24.04 8.11
CA TYR A 304 -18.28 22.72 7.67
C TYR A 304 -18.07 21.76 8.85
N ALA A 305 -18.47 22.16 10.06
CA ALA A 305 -18.50 21.27 11.21
C ALA A 305 -19.49 20.14 10.91
N TYR A 306 -18.96 18.96 10.57
CA TYR A 306 -19.77 17.78 10.35
C TYR A 306 -20.50 17.43 11.66
N PRO A 307 -21.82 17.16 11.62
CA PRO A 307 -22.51 16.64 12.79
C PRO A 307 -21.84 15.31 13.19
N GLU A 308 -21.23 15.32 14.37
CA GLU A 308 -20.34 14.29 14.90
C GLU A 308 -20.78 12.85 14.60
N PRO A 309 -19.88 11.97 14.14
CA PRO A 309 -19.98 10.58 14.49
C PRO A 309 -19.46 10.40 15.92
N LYS A 310 -20.36 10.43 16.92
CA LYS A 310 -20.08 10.02 18.31
C LYS A 310 -19.16 8.79 18.30
N LEU A 311 -18.14 8.74 19.16
CA LEU A 311 -17.17 7.63 19.32
C LEU A 311 -17.79 6.21 19.20
N SER A 312 -19.03 6.06 19.69
CA SER A 312 -19.90 4.88 19.54
C SER A 312 -20.16 4.45 18.09
N LYS A 313 -20.43 5.37 17.16
CA LYS A 313 -20.65 5.11 15.73
C LYS A 313 -19.39 4.61 15.03
N THR A 314 -18.21 5.15 15.38
CA THR A 314 -16.92 4.72 14.81
C THR A 314 -16.58 3.30 15.25
N GLY A 315 -16.75 2.98 16.55
CA GLY A 315 -16.56 1.61 17.05
C GLY A 315 -17.54 0.59 16.42
N GLN A 316 -18.80 0.99 16.22
CA GLN A 316 -19.78 0.19 15.47
C GLN A 316 -19.36 0.00 14.01
N HIS A 317 -18.87 1.04 13.34
CA HIS A 317 -18.42 0.98 11.96
C HIS A 317 -17.19 0.06 11.80
N CYS A 318 -16.23 0.10 12.73
CA CYS A 318 -15.12 -0.86 12.79
C CYS A 318 -15.65 -2.29 12.89
N SER A 319 -16.52 -2.56 13.87
CA SER A 319 -17.06 -3.90 14.14
C SER A 319 -17.85 -4.46 12.95
N GLN A 320 -18.66 -3.62 12.28
CA GLN A 320 -19.40 -4.00 11.08
C GLN A 320 -18.45 -4.29 9.91
N THR A 321 -17.41 -3.46 9.74
CA THR A 321 -16.41 -3.65 8.68
C THR A 321 -15.61 -4.92 8.89
N MET A 322 -15.23 -5.26 10.13
CA MET A 322 -14.57 -6.52 10.47
C MET A 322 -15.44 -7.72 10.07
N ARG A 323 -16.70 -7.74 10.49
CA ARG A 323 -17.63 -8.83 10.17
C ARG A 323 -17.76 -9.03 8.66
N ARG A 324 -17.94 -7.93 7.91
CA ARG A 324 -18.03 -8.01 6.45
C ARG A 324 -16.71 -8.47 5.82
N CYS A 325 -15.56 -8.10 6.37
CA CYS A 325 -14.26 -8.60 5.93
C CYS A 325 -14.17 -10.13 6.06
N GLU A 326 -14.56 -10.66 7.23
CA GLU A 326 -14.60 -12.11 7.50
C GLU A 326 -15.59 -12.85 6.60
N GLU A 327 -16.82 -12.33 6.49
CA GLU A 327 -17.85 -12.91 5.62
C GLU A 327 -17.42 -12.91 4.15
N LEU A 328 -16.81 -11.82 3.68
CA LEU A 328 -16.31 -11.69 2.32
C LEU A 328 -15.23 -12.74 2.04
N TYR A 329 -14.22 -12.85 2.91
CA TYR A 329 -13.15 -13.84 2.77
C TYR A 329 -13.69 -15.27 2.84
N ALA A 330 -14.65 -15.55 3.73
CA ALA A 330 -15.28 -16.85 3.86
C ALA A 330 -16.11 -17.25 2.62
N ARG A 331 -16.71 -16.29 1.90
CA ARG A 331 -17.49 -16.56 0.67
C ARG A 331 -16.63 -16.73 -0.59
N MET A 332 -15.34 -16.39 -0.54
CA MET A 332 -14.44 -16.59 -1.69
C MET A 332 -14.30 -18.07 -2.06
N PRO A 333 -14.03 -18.42 -3.34
CA PRO A 333 -13.81 -19.82 -3.74
C PRO A 333 -12.75 -20.53 -2.88
N GLU A 334 -12.96 -21.83 -2.60
CA GLU A 334 -12.03 -22.57 -1.73
C GLU A 334 -10.60 -22.58 -2.26
N GLY A 335 -10.43 -22.68 -3.59
CA GLY A 335 -9.13 -22.73 -4.24
C GLY A 335 -8.25 -21.51 -4.00
N ILE A 336 -8.81 -20.36 -3.60
CA ILE A 336 -8.03 -19.13 -3.32
C ILE A 336 -7.88 -18.82 -1.82
N ARG A 337 -8.57 -19.54 -0.94
CA ARG A 337 -8.45 -19.34 0.50
C ARG A 337 -7.24 -20.13 1.04
N PHE A 338 -6.41 -19.45 1.81
CA PHE A 338 -5.30 -20.09 2.50
C PHE A 338 -5.83 -20.99 3.63
N LYS A 339 -5.22 -22.17 3.78
CA LYS A 339 -5.48 -23.10 4.88
C LYS A 339 -4.14 -23.62 5.36
N ALA A 340 -3.79 -23.31 6.61
CA ALA A 340 -2.55 -23.78 7.22
C ALA A 340 -2.42 -25.32 7.10
N GLY A 341 -1.23 -25.79 6.74
CA GLY A 341 -0.93 -27.21 6.55
C GLY A 341 -1.43 -27.83 5.24
N LYS A 342 -2.22 -27.12 4.41
CA LYS A 342 -2.63 -27.60 3.08
C LYS A 342 -1.72 -26.98 2.03
N ILE A 343 -0.77 -27.76 1.50
CA ILE A 343 0.11 -27.33 0.41
C ILE A 343 -0.59 -27.63 -0.93
N PRO A 344 -0.91 -26.61 -1.75
CA PRO A 344 -1.43 -26.81 -3.10
C PRO A 344 -0.46 -27.60 -3.98
N THR A 345 -1.00 -28.39 -4.91
CA THR A 345 -0.20 -29.14 -5.88
C THR A 345 0.66 -28.23 -6.76
N SER A 346 0.12 -27.06 -7.14
CA SER A 346 0.87 -26.06 -7.90
C SER A 346 1.63 -25.13 -6.96
N THR A 347 2.95 -25.08 -7.14
CA THR A 347 3.88 -24.24 -6.36
C THR A 347 3.58 -22.75 -6.48
N HIS A 348 2.83 -22.33 -7.49
CA HIS A 348 2.46 -20.94 -7.75
C HIS A 348 1.18 -20.50 -7.02
N VAL A 349 0.39 -21.44 -6.50
CA VAL A 349 -0.89 -21.14 -5.84
C VAL A 349 -0.68 -20.75 -4.39
N LEU A 350 0.20 -21.44 -3.67
CA LEU A 350 0.43 -21.19 -2.24
C LEU A 350 0.78 -19.73 -1.93
N PRO A 351 1.73 -19.09 -2.64
CA PRO A 351 2.07 -17.70 -2.32
C PRO A 351 0.95 -16.71 -2.65
N ARG A 352 0.07 -17.03 -3.62
CA ARG A 352 -1.11 -16.22 -3.94
C ARG A 352 -2.17 -16.33 -2.85
N GLN A 353 -2.42 -17.56 -2.37
CA GLN A 353 -3.33 -17.80 -1.24
C GLN A 353 -2.84 -17.08 0.01
N ILE A 354 -1.55 -17.21 0.35
CA ILE A 354 -0.94 -16.51 1.48
C ILE A 354 -1.02 -14.99 1.27
N GLY A 355 -0.64 -14.47 0.09
CA GLY A 355 -0.71 -13.05 -0.21
C GLY A 355 -2.12 -12.46 -0.03
N LEU A 356 -3.15 -13.13 -0.56
CA LEU A 356 -4.54 -12.73 -0.36
C LEU A 356 -4.97 -12.82 1.12
N HIS A 357 -4.54 -13.88 1.82
CA HIS A 357 -4.80 -14.06 3.25
C HIS A 357 -4.17 -12.96 4.10
N LEU A 358 -2.93 -12.56 3.80
CA LEU A 358 -2.25 -11.47 4.48
C LEU A 358 -2.95 -10.13 4.25
N VAL A 359 -3.50 -9.88 3.05
CA VAL A 359 -4.32 -8.68 2.80
C VAL A 359 -5.57 -8.69 3.69
N TYR A 360 -6.20 -9.84 3.85
CA TYR A 360 -7.33 -10.06 4.75
C TYR A 360 -6.97 -9.83 6.23
N LEU A 361 -5.97 -10.55 6.75
CA LEU A 361 -5.51 -10.41 8.13
C LEU A 361 -5.03 -8.99 8.44
N HIS A 362 -4.30 -8.36 7.53
CA HIS A 362 -3.85 -6.98 7.73
C HIS A 362 -5.02 -5.99 7.81
N SER A 363 -6.09 -6.23 7.06
CA SER A 363 -7.29 -5.38 7.14
C SER A 363 -8.00 -5.54 8.49
N LEU A 364 -8.08 -6.77 9.02
CA LEU A 364 -8.57 -7.02 10.37
C LEU A 364 -7.67 -6.40 11.44
N PHE A 365 -6.34 -6.54 11.30
CA PHE A 365 -5.36 -5.97 12.22
C PHE A 365 -5.52 -4.45 12.32
N LEU A 366 -5.65 -3.76 11.18
CA LEU A 366 -5.88 -2.31 11.17
C LEU A 366 -7.20 -1.93 11.83
N LEU A 367 -8.28 -2.67 11.59
CA LEU A 367 -9.58 -2.43 12.22
C LEU A 367 -9.55 -2.67 13.73
N GLU A 368 -8.83 -3.70 14.20
CA GLU A 368 -8.67 -4.00 15.62
C GLU A 368 -7.90 -2.89 16.32
N ARG A 369 -6.81 -2.44 15.70
CA ARG A 369 -6.02 -1.33 16.20
C ARG A 369 -6.84 -0.03 16.27
N LEU A 370 -7.64 0.25 15.23
CA LEU A 370 -8.57 1.40 15.24
C LEU A 370 -9.67 1.26 16.29
N SER A 371 -10.11 0.04 16.59
CA SER A 371 -11.10 -0.20 17.64
C SER A 371 -10.49 0.07 19.01
N ILE A 372 -9.33 -0.50 19.32
CA ILE A 372 -8.63 -0.31 20.60
C ILE A 372 -8.33 1.16 20.86
N SER A 373 -7.83 1.90 19.86
CA SER A 373 -7.52 3.33 20.02
C SER A 373 -8.74 4.22 20.29
N ARG A 374 -9.96 3.74 19.98
CA ARG A 374 -11.20 4.51 20.10
C ARG A 374 -12.14 4.00 21.21
N THR A 375 -12.05 2.73 21.59
CA THR A 375 -12.98 2.09 22.54
C THR A 375 -12.30 1.50 23.78
N TYR A 376 -10.96 1.55 23.87
CA TYR A 376 -10.17 0.94 24.95
C TYR A 376 -10.43 -0.56 25.13
N ALA A 377 -10.81 -1.26 24.05
CA ALA A 377 -11.03 -2.71 24.05
C ALA A 377 -9.74 -3.50 24.32
N SER A 378 -9.88 -4.78 24.73
CA SER A 378 -8.76 -5.69 24.95
C SER A 378 -7.91 -5.87 23.68
N GLY A 379 -6.58 -5.76 23.83
CA GLY A 379 -5.62 -5.89 22.74
C GLY A 379 -5.29 -7.33 22.32
N GLN A 380 -5.89 -8.34 22.94
CA GLN A 380 -5.51 -9.74 22.72
C GLN A 380 -5.69 -10.16 21.25
N ARG A 381 -6.83 -9.85 20.65
CA ARG A 381 -7.12 -10.20 19.26
C ARG A 381 -6.14 -9.54 18.27
N LEU A 382 -5.67 -8.33 18.57
CA LEU A 382 -4.65 -7.67 17.76
C LEU A 382 -3.32 -8.43 17.80
N VAL A 383 -2.93 -8.93 18.99
CA VAL A 383 -1.73 -9.75 19.17
C VAL A 383 -1.88 -11.09 18.44
N ASP A 384 -3.03 -11.74 18.57
CA ASP A 384 -3.32 -13.01 17.90
C ASP A 384 -3.21 -12.87 16.38
N LEU A 385 -3.77 -11.79 15.82
CA LEU A 385 -3.65 -11.46 14.39
C LEU A 385 -2.20 -11.20 13.97
N ALA A 386 -1.40 -10.51 14.80
CA ALA A 386 0.00 -10.25 14.51
C ALA A 386 0.84 -11.53 14.50
N ILE A 387 0.59 -12.44 15.46
CA ILE A 387 1.24 -13.76 15.52
C ILE A 387 0.86 -14.57 14.28
N GLN A 388 -0.43 -14.62 13.94
CA GLN A 388 -0.91 -15.35 12.77
C GLN A 388 -0.27 -14.82 11.47
N ILE A 389 -0.19 -13.50 11.29
CA ILE A 389 0.49 -12.89 10.13
C ILE A 389 1.95 -13.35 10.05
N LEU A 390 2.66 -13.41 11.17
CA LEU A 390 4.06 -13.85 11.19
C LEU A 390 4.19 -15.34 10.88
N ASP A 391 3.37 -16.19 11.49
CA ASP A 391 3.38 -17.64 11.27
C ASP A 391 3.06 -17.99 9.81
N ASP A 392 2.08 -17.31 9.21
CA ASP A 392 1.70 -17.52 7.81
C ASP A 392 2.79 -17.05 6.85
N VAL A 393 3.50 -15.96 7.16
CA VAL A 393 4.66 -15.50 6.37
C VAL A 393 5.82 -16.48 6.47
N LEU A 394 6.06 -17.09 7.64
CA LEU A 394 7.10 -18.10 7.83
C LEU A 394 6.79 -19.44 7.13
N THR A 395 5.56 -19.59 6.62
CA THR A 395 5.15 -20.76 5.83
C THR A 395 5.53 -20.63 4.33
N LEU A 396 5.90 -19.43 3.87
CA LEU A 396 6.48 -19.18 2.54
C LEU A 396 7.94 -19.64 2.47
#